data_AF-A0A453BSA1-F1
#
_entry.id   AF-A0A453BSA1-F1
#
_cell.length_a   1.000
_cell.length_b   1.000
_cell.length_c   1.000
_cell.angle_alpha   90.00
_cell.angle_beta   90.00
_cell.angle_gamma   90.00
#
_symmetry.space_group_name_H-M   'P 1'
#
loop_
_entity.id
_entity.type
_entity.pdbx_description
1 polymer ?
#
loop_
_entity_poly.entity_id
_entity_poly.type
_entity_poly.pdbx_seq_one_letter_code
_entity_poly.pdbx_strand_id
1 'polypeptide(L)'
;MTDQNMEDSDIVPAPKLIEVFFQNCKGQVDHWVEPYLRLTIDRLRRAEKPYLKSLLVQVIANVFYYNPSLTLAMLHKLGVATEIFNLWFVMLQQVKKSGKRVNFKREHDKKVCCLGLTSLIGLPANHI
;
A
#
# COMPACT_ATOMS: atom_id res chain seq x y z
N MET A 1 13.15 -5.94 -6.49
CA MET A 1 12.25 -4.77 -6.61
C MET A 1 12.97 -3.50 -7.06
N THR A 2 14.24 -3.30 -6.69
CA THR A 2 15.04 -2.14 -7.16
C THR A 2 15.58 -2.32 -8.58
N ASP A 3 15.94 -3.56 -8.96
CA ASP A 3 16.37 -3.91 -10.31
C ASP A 3 15.28 -3.54 -11.35
N GLN A 4 15.69 -2.75 -12.35
CA GLN A 4 14.81 -2.23 -13.39
C GLN A 4 14.42 -3.29 -14.43
N ASN A 5 15.19 -4.37 -14.52
CA ASN A 5 14.96 -5.45 -15.49
C ASN A 5 13.93 -6.48 -15.02
N MET A 6 13.50 -6.41 -13.75
CA MET A 6 12.51 -7.34 -13.21
C MET A 6 11.11 -7.05 -13.75
N GLU A 7 10.50 -8.08 -14.32
CA GLU A 7 9.13 -8.02 -14.80
C GLU A 7 8.13 -7.97 -13.63
N ASP A 8 6.91 -7.49 -13.90
CA ASP A 8 5.84 -7.48 -12.91
C ASP A 8 5.58 -8.88 -12.30
N SER A 9 5.77 -9.95 -13.09
CA SER A 9 5.58 -11.35 -12.68
C SER A 9 6.51 -11.76 -11.54
N ASP A 10 7.78 -11.36 -11.64
CA ASP A 10 8.84 -11.74 -10.69
C ASP A 10 8.64 -11.07 -9.32
N ILE A 11 7.85 -9.98 -9.30
CA ILE A 11 7.68 -9.15 -8.11
C ILE A 11 6.40 -9.47 -7.36
N VAL A 12 5.38 -10.07 -7.99
CA VAL A 12 4.11 -10.43 -7.35
C VAL A 12 4.25 -11.13 -5.99
N PRO A 13 5.23 -12.03 -5.74
CA PRO A 13 5.40 -12.64 -4.43
C PRO A 13 5.80 -11.66 -3.32
N ALA A 14 6.59 -10.62 -3.63
CA ALA A 14 7.18 -9.74 -2.63
C ALA A 14 6.13 -8.94 -1.83
N PRO A 15 5.13 -8.26 -2.43
CA PRO A 15 4.07 -7.59 -1.68
C PRO A 15 3.33 -8.48 -0.68
N LYS A 16 3.13 -9.77 -1.03
CA LYS A 16 2.44 -10.73 -0.16
C LYS A 16 3.28 -11.13 1.05
N LEU A 17 4.59 -11.29 0.85
CA LEU A 17 5.52 -11.55 1.96
C LEU A 17 5.61 -10.34 2.90
N ILE A 18 5.67 -9.12 2.33
CA ILE A 18 5.68 -7.88 3.11
C ILE A 18 4.39 -7.72 3.92
N GLU A 19 3.23 -8.07 3.35
CA GLU A 19 1.96 -8.11 4.07
C GLU A 19 2.04 -9.01 5.30
N VAL A 20 2.47 -10.27 5.13
CA VAL A 20 2.60 -11.23 6.25
C VAL A 20 3.56 -10.69 7.31
N PHE A 21 4.69 -10.10 6.90
CA PHE A 21 5.67 -9.52 7.81
C PHE A 21 5.07 -8.42 8.70
N PHE A 22 4.40 -7.42 8.13
CA PHE A 22 3.79 -6.35 8.92
C PHE A 22 2.57 -6.79 9.72
N GLN A 23 1.76 -7.73 9.22
CA GLN A 23 0.61 -8.22 9.98
C GLN A 23 1.00 -9.05 11.21
N ASN A 24 2.12 -9.79 11.16
CA ASN A 24 2.50 -10.73 12.21
C ASN A 24 3.56 -10.19 13.18
N CYS A 25 4.32 -9.16 12.80
CA CYS A 25 5.40 -8.61 13.62
C CYS A 25 5.04 -7.26 14.27
N LYS A 26 3.77 -7.05 14.66
CA LYS A 26 3.26 -5.76 15.15
C LYS A 26 4.10 -5.20 16.31
N GLY A 27 4.60 -3.97 16.15
CA GLY A 27 5.42 -3.26 17.14
C GLY A 27 6.89 -3.69 17.21
N GLN A 28 7.33 -4.64 16.37
CA GLN A 28 8.70 -5.20 16.43
C GLN A 28 9.58 -4.76 15.25
N VAL A 29 8.98 -4.16 14.20
CA VAL A 29 9.63 -3.96 12.89
C VAL A 29 9.50 -2.53 12.38
N ASP A 30 9.40 -1.54 13.28
CA ASP A 30 9.27 -0.11 12.94
C ASP A 30 10.39 0.37 12.01
N HIS A 31 11.62 -0.10 12.22
CA HIS A 31 12.78 0.24 11.40
C HIS A 31 12.68 -0.23 9.94
N TRP A 32 11.80 -1.19 9.65
CA TRP A 32 11.54 -1.67 8.28
C TRP A 32 10.44 -0.90 7.55
N VAL A 33 9.71 -0.01 8.24
CA VAL A 33 8.64 0.79 7.63
C VAL A 33 9.16 1.67 6.48
N GLU A 34 10.18 2.50 6.74
CA GLU A 34 10.72 3.40 5.70
C GLU A 34 11.32 2.63 4.50
N PRO A 35 12.19 1.61 4.69
CA PRO A 35 12.73 0.84 3.58
C PRO A 35 11.67 0.18 2.69
N TYR A 36 10.66 -0.48 3.28
CA TYR A 36 9.62 -1.14 2.49
C TYR A 36 8.66 -0.14 1.85
N LEU A 37 8.36 1.00 2.48
CA LEU A 37 7.58 2.06 1.84
C LEU A 37 8.29 2.60 0.60
N ARG A 38 9.57 2.99 0.71
CA ARG A 38 10.36 3.48 -0.43
C ARG A 38 10.36 2.48 -1.59
N LEU A 39 10.69 1.23 -1.29
CA LEU A 39 10.73 0.14 -2.26
C LEU A 39 9.37 -0.06 -2.96
N THR A 40 8.29 -0.02 -2.18
CA THR A 40 6.92 -0.19 -2.66
C THR A 40 6.50 0.98 -3.55
N ILE A 41 6.75 2.21 -3.14
CA ILE A 41 6.41 3.43 -3.89
C ILE A 41 7.18 3.47 -5.21
N ASP A 42 8.48 3.20 -5.19
CA ASP A 42 9.32 3.18 -6.39
C ASP A 42 8.87 2.10 -7.38
N ARG A 43 8.40 0.95 -6.90
CA ARG A 43 7.81 -0.04 -7.80
C ARG A 43 6.41 0.35 -8.25
N LEU A 44 5.60 0.96 -7.40
CA LEU A 44 4.21 1.36 -7.73
C LEU A 44 4.17 2.35 -8.89
N ARG A 45 5.12 3.30 -8.92
CA ARG A 45 5.28 4.27 -10.02
C ARG A 45 5.62 3.62 -11.37
N ARG A 46 6.27 2.45 -11.36
CA ARG A 46 6.72 1.73 -12.57
C ARG A 46 5.84 0.56 -12.95
N ALA A 47 4.99 0.07 -12.05
CA ALA A 47 4.13 -1.08 -12.31
C ALA A 47 3.14 -0.75 -13.42
N GLU A 48 2.90 -1.70 -14.32
CA GLU A 48 1.95 -1.54 -15.43
C GLU A 48 0.67 -2.33 -15.18
N LYS A 49 0.82 -3.56 -14.65
CA LYS A 49 -0.32 -4.47 -14.46
C LYS A 49 -1.18 -3.99 -13.28
N PRO A 50 -2.51 -3.81 -13.46
CA PRO A 50 -3.43 -3.38 -12.38
C PRO A 50 -3.38 -4.30 -11.15
N TYR A 51 -3.12 -5.59 -11.37
CA TYR A 51 -2.98 -6.55 -10.29
C TYR A 51 -1.77 -6.25 -9.40
N LEU A 52 -0.60 -5.94 -9.97
CA LEU A 52 0.58 -5.59 -9.19
C LEU A 52 0.39 -4.25 -8.47
N LYS A 53 -0.20 -3.24 -9.15
CA LYS A 53 -0.55 -1.97 -8.50
C LYS A 53 -1.43 -2.20 -7.27
N SER A 54 -2.44 -3.06 -7.39
CA SER A 54 -3.33 -3.40 -6.27
C SER A 54 -2.57 -4.06 -5.11
N LEU A 55 -1.59 -4.92 -5.39
CA LEU A 55 -0.76 -5.55 -4.35
C LEU A 55 0.17 -4.53 -3.66
N LEU A 56 0.78 -3.62 -4.42
CA LEU A 56 1.67 -2.59 -3.87
C LEU A 56 0.90 -1.57 -3.01
N VAL A 57 -0.31 -1.18 -3.42
CA VAL A 57 -1.18 -0.36 -2.58
C VAL A 57 -1.62 -1.11 -1.32
N GLN A 58 -1.85 -2.42 -1.41
CA GLN A 58 -2.12 -3.25 -0.22
C GLN A 58 -0.93 -3.32 0.75
N VAL A 59 0.32 -3.24 0.27
CA VAL A 59 1.48 -3.09 1.17
C VAL A 59 1.38 -1.79 1.96
N ILE A 60 1.08 -0.67 1.29
CA ILE A 60 0.91 0.63 1.97
C ILE A 60 -0.23 0.55 2.99
N ALA A 61 -1.35 -0.09 2.64
CA ALA A 61 -2.47 -0.31 3.56
C ALA A 61 -2.08 -1.16 4.79
N ASN A 62 -1.28 -2.22 4.60
CA ASN A 62 -0.78 -3.04 5.69
C ASN A 62 0.17 -2.28 6.62
N VAL A 63 1.02 -1.41 6.05
CA VAL A 63 1.94 -0.58 6.82
C VAL A 63 1.16 0.46 7.65
N PHE A 64 0.10 1.06 7.08
CA PHE A 64 -0.85 1.87 7.85
C PHE A 64 -1.58 1.11 8.96
N TYR A 65 -2.01 -0.12 8.70
CA TYR A 65 -2.65 -0.95 9.72
C TYR A 65 -1.68 -1.38 10.84
N TYR A 66 -0.41 -1.56 10.49
CA TYR A 66 0.67 -1.84 11.43
C TYR A 66 0.92 -0.66 12.38
N ASN A 67 1.24 0.52 11.84
CA ASN A 67 1.52 1.74 12.61
C ASN A 67 1.12 2.99 11.82
N PRO A 68 -0.09 3.53 12.00
CA PRO A 68 -0.61 4.60 11.17
C PRO A 68 0.15 5.92 11.33
N SER A 69 0.52 6.30 12.56
CA SER A 69 1.28 7.53 12.84
C SER A 69 2.65 7.53 12.16
N LEU A 70 3.41 6.45 12.34
CA LEU A 70 4.74 6.31 11.72
C LEU A 70 4.64 6.31 10.19
N THR A 71 3.67 5.57 9.65
CA THR A 71 3.47 5.48 8.19
C THR A 71 3.16 6.84 7.60
N LEU A 72 2.22 7.58 8.20
CA LEU A 72 1.82 8.90 7.72
C LEU A 72 3.00 9.88 7.78
N ALA A 73 3.71 9.94 8.91
CA ALA A 73 4.93 10.75 9.06
C ALA A 73 5.98 10.42 7.99
N MET A 74 6.15 9.14 7.63
CA MET A 74 7.05 8.72 6.55
C MET A 74 6.57 9.15 5.17
N LEU A 75 5.29 9.03 4.85
CA LEU A 75 4.78 9.53 3.56
C LEU A 75 4.93 11.06 3.43
N HIS A 76 4.77 11.81 4.53
CA HIS A 76 5.03 13.25 4.54
C HIS A 76 6.52 13.57 4.37
N LYS A 77 7.42 12.90 5.12
CA LYS A 77 8.88 13.05 4.98
C LYS A 77 9.35 12.75 3.55
N LEU A 78 8.73 11.77 2.89
CA LEU A 78 9.02 11.41 1.50
C LEU A 78 8.39 12.36 0.48
N GLY A 79 7.47 13.23 0.88
CA GLY A 79 6.77 14.15 -0.01
C GLY A 79 5.74 13.48 -0.94
N VAL A 80 5.25 12.29 -0.59
CA VAL A 80 4.40 11.46 -1.46
C VAL A 80 3.01 11.17 -0.91
N ALA A 81 2.67 11.68 0.27
CA ALA A 81 1.37 11.41 0.91
C ALA A 81 0.18 11.68 -0.04
N THR A 82 0.13 12.88 -0.62
CA THR A 82 -0.93 13.28 -1.55
C THR A 82 -0.98 12.40 -2.80
N GLU A 83 0.17 12.08 -3.40
CA GLU A 83 0.28 11.20 -4.57
C GLU A 83 -0.34 9.82 -4.28
N ILE A 84 0.05 9.23 -3.15
CA ILE A 84 -0.36 7.88 -2.76
C ILE A 84 -1.86 7.82 -2.45
N PHE A 85 -2.39 8.77 -1.67
CA PHE A 85 -3.82 8.80 -1.37
C PHE A 85 -4.66 9.04 -2.63
N ASN A 86 -4.27 9.99 -3.49
CA ASN A 86 -4.98 10.24 -4.76
C ASN A 86 -5.01 8.99 -5.64
N LEU A 87 -3.86 8.32 -5.83
CA LEU A 87 -3.78 7.09 -6.61
C LEU A 87 -4.67 6.00 -6.00
N TRP A 88 -4.60 5.80 -4.69
CA TRP A 88 -5.39 4.79 -4.00
C TRP A 88 -6.90 5.04 -4.16
N PHE A 89 -7.37 6.27 -3.94
CA PHE A 89 -8.79 6.61 -4.10
C PHE A 89 -9.28 6.47 -5.55
N VAL A 90 -8.48 6.88 -6.54
CA VAL A 90 -8.79 6.63 -7.95
C VAL A 90 -8.93 5.13 -8.21
N MET A 91 -7.99 4.32 -7.72
CA MET A 91 -8.04 2.86 -7.91
C MET A 91 -9.25 2.21 -7.25
N LEU A 92 -9.70 2.70 -6.09
CA LEU A 92 -10.91 2.23 -5.41
C LEU A 92 -12.18 2.54 -6.21
N GLN A 93 -12.24 3.71 -6.85
CA GLN A 93 -13.40 4.16 -7.62
C GLN A 93 -13.50 3.52 -9.01
N GLN A 94 -12.37 3.07 -9.58
CA GLN A 94 -12.34 2.49 -10.92
C GLN A 94 -13.21 1.23 -11.09
N VAL A 95 -14.18 1.34 -12.00
CA VAL A 95 -15.08 0.27 -12.42
C VAL A 95 -15.04 0.11 -13.94
N LYS A 96 -15.21 -1.12 -14.42
CA LYS A 96 -15.41 -1.42 -15.84
C LYS A 96 -16.82 -1.00 -16.26
N LYS A 97 -17.07 -0.91 -17.57
CA LYS A 97 -18.43 -0.74 -18.13
C LYS A 97 -19.43 -1.79 -17.62
N SER A 98 -18.96 -2.98 -17.28
CA SER A 98 -19.77 -4.06 -16.69
C SER A 98 -20.09 -3.88 -15.21
N GLY A 99 -19.72 -2.76 -14.58
CA GLY A 99 -19.88 -2.51 -13.14
C GLY A 99 -18.87 -3.23 -12.24
N LYS A 100 -18.06 -4.15 -12.79
CA LYS A 100 -17.03 -4.87 -12.02
C LYS A 100 -15.86 -3.95 -11.68
N ARG A 101 -15.35 -4.05 -10.44
CA ARG A 101 -14.15 -3.32 -9.98
C ARG A 101 -12.91 -3.67 -10.82
N VAL A 102 -12.10 -2.66 -11.13
CA VAL A 102 -10.82 -2.84 -11.85
C VAL A 102 -9.74 -3.36 -10.91
N ASN A 103 -9.68 -2.81 -9.70
CA ASN A 103 -8.70 -3.11 -8.65
C ASN A 103 -9.40 -3.76 -7.43
N PHE A 104 -8.61 -4.33 -6.51
CA PHE A 104 -9.09 -4.89 -5.23
C PHE A 104 -10.32 -5.80 -5.37
N LYS A 105 -10.20 -6.81 -6.23
CA LYS A 105 -11.35 -7.63 -6.66
C LYS A 105 -11.76 -8.63 -5.60
N ARG A 106 -10.80 -9.16 -4.84
CA ARG A 106 -11.05 -10.20 -3.82
C ARG A 106 -11.59 -9.55 -2.56
N GLU A 107 -12.30 -10.34 -1.76
CA GLU A 107 -12.78 -9.88 -0.44
C GLU A 107 -11.62 -9.48 0.47
N HIS A 108 -10.54 -10.29 0.47
CA HIS A 108 -9.30 -9.99 1.17
C HIS A 108 -8.75 -8.60 0.84
N ASP A 109 -8.57 -8.31 -0.45
CA ASP A 109 -8.01 -7.03 -0.90
C ASP A 109 -8.81 -5.83 -0.36
N LYS A 110 -10.14 -5.96 -0.29
CA LYS A 110 -11.03 -4.93 0.24
C LYS A 110 -10.88 -4.78 1.75
N LYS A 111 -10.81 -5.90 2.49
CA LYS A 111 -10.57 -5.90 3.94
C LYS A 111 -9.25 -5.21 4.28
N VAL A 112 -8.17 -5.54 3.58
CA VAL A 112 -6.86 -4.90 3.76
C VAL A 112 -6.95 -3.40 3.50
N CYS A 113 -7.64 -2.97 2.44
CA CYS A 113 -7.83 -1.54 2.18
C CYS A 113 -8.61 -0.85 3.30
N CYS A 114 -9.69 -1.48 3.78
CA CYS A 114 -10.47 -0.95 4.90
C CYS A 114 -9.63 -0.84 6.17
N LEU A 115 -8.84 -1.86 6.53
CA LEU A 115 -7.97 -1.84 7.70
C LEU A 115 -6.94 -0.69 7.64
N GLY A 116 -6.33 -0.47 6.47
CA GLY A 116 -5.37 0.62 6.29
C GLY A 116 -5.99 2.02 6.34
N LEU A 117 -7.17 2.21 5.74
CA LEU A 117 -7.85 3.52 5.76
C LEU A 117 -8.48 3.82 7.13
N THR A 118 -9.07 2.82 7.78
CA THR A 118 -9.74 3.02 9.07
C THR A 118 -8.75 3.22 10.21
N SER A 119 -7.51 2.73 10.11
CA SER A 119 -6.47 3.01 11.10
C SER A 119 -6.09 4.50 11.18
N LEU A 120 -6.37 5.28 10.13
CA LEU A 120 -6.15 6.73 10.12
C LEU A 120 -7.20 7.50 10.93
N ILE A 121 -8.42 6.98 11.06
CA ILE A 121 -9.53 7.67 11.74
C ILE A 121 -9.24 7.85 13.23
N GLY A 122 -8.44 6.94 13.82
CA GLY A 122 -8.03 7.02 15.22
C GLY A 122 -6.87 7.99 15.48
N LEU A 123 -6.28 8.60 14.44
CA LEU A 123 -5.19 9.55 14.62
C LEU A 123 -5.73 10.91 15.11
N PRO A 124 -5.04 11.57 16.06
CA PRO A 124 -5.41 12.91 16.45
C PRO A 124 -5.22 13.89 15.28
N ALA A 125 -6.08 14.91 15.21
CA ALA A 125 -6.17 15.83 14.07
C ALA A 125 -4.88 16.60 13.75
N ASN A 126 -3.96 16.70 14.71
CA ASN A 126 -2.64 17.31 14.53
C ASN A 126 -1.65 16.43 13.74
N HIS A 127 -1.98 15.16 13.48
CA HIS A 127 -1.17 14.24 12.67
C HIS A 127 -1.63 14.13 11.21
N ILE A 128 -2.78 14.71 10.85
CA ILE A 128 -3.39 14.66 9.50
C ILE A 128 -3.14 15.97 8.77
#